data_AF-A0A2Y8VPE8-F1
#
_entry.id   AF-A0A2Y8VPE8-F1
#
_cell.length_a   1.000
_cell.length_b   1.000
_cell.length_c   1.000
_cell.angle_alpha   90.00
_cell.angle_beta   90.00
_cell.angle_gamma   90.00
#
_symmetry.space_group_name_H-M   'P 1'
#
loop_
_entity.id
_entity.type
_entity.pdbx_description
1 polymer ?
#
loop_
_entity_poly.entity_id
_entity_poly.type
_entity_poly.pdbx_seq_one_letter_code
_entity_poly.pdbx_strand_id
1 'polypeptide(L)' 'MDAFRGVGYNVTTTDELRHALTTGIQSRKPTIINVVIDPAAGTESGHITKLNPKQVAGN' A
#
# COMPACT_ATOMS: atom_id res chain seq x y z
N MET A 1 11.15 1.41 16.67
CA MET A 1 10.76 2.27 15.52
C MET A 1 10.90 3.74 15.94
N ASP A 2 12.12 4.24 16.22
CA ASP A 2 12.30 5.62 16.72
C ASP A 2 13.55 6.29 16.13
N ALA A 3 13.74 6.15 14.81
CA ALA A 3 14.82 6.86 14.11
C ALA A 3 14.43 8.28 13.65
N PHE A 4 13.12 8.62 13.60
CA PHE A 4 12.62 9.85 12.98
C PHE A 4 11.49 10.55 13.74
N ARG A 5 11.24 10.20 15.01
CA ARG A 5 10.08 10.67 15.80
C ARG A 5 8.72 10.38 15.16
N GLY A 6 8.67 9.45 14.21
CA GLY A 6 7.47 8.96 13.55
C GLY A 6 6.98 7.64 14.16
N VAL A 7 5.77 7.22 13.80
CA VAL A 7 5.17 5.96 14.24
C VAL A 7 5.17 4.97 13.08
N GLY A 8 5.58 3.73 13.36
CA GLY A 8 5.59 2.65 12.37
C GLY A 8 4.63 1.53 12.77
N TYR A 9 3.82 1.08 11.82
CA TYR A 9 2.93 -0.08 11.97
C TYR A 9 3.25 -1.13 10.91
N ASN A 10 3.07 -2.40 11.26
CA ASN A 10 3.04 -3.51 10.32
C ASN A 10 1.71 -4.25 10.52
N VAL A 11 0.90 -4.35 9.46
CA VAL A 11 -0.47 -4.87 9.56
C VAL A 11 -0.69 -5.97 8.53
N THR A 12 -1.40 -7.02 8.92
CA THR A 12 -1.75 -8.17 8.05
C THR A 12 -3.25 -8.35 7.89
N THR A 13 -4.07 -7.57 8.62
CA THR A 13 -5.53 -7.64 8.54
C THR A 13 -6.15 -6.25 8.30
N THR A 14 -7.38 -6.25 7.78
CA THR A 14 -8.15 -5.02 7.57
C THR A 14 -8.42 -4.26 8.87
N ASP A 15 -8.64 -4.96 9.98
CA ASP A 15 -8.92 -4.33 11.26
C ASP A 15 -7.68 -3.68 11.88
N GLU A 16 -6.53 -4.34 11.77
CA GLU A 16 -5.24 -3.75 12.14
C GLU A 16 -4.94 -2.51 11.30
N LEU A 17 -5.20 -2.55 9.99
CA LEU A 17 -5.05 -1.40 9.11
C LEU A 17 -5.96 -0.24 9.54
N ARG A 18 -7.24 -0.52 9.82
CA ARG A 18 -8.19 0.52 10.28
C ARG A 18 -7.72 1.16 11.59
N HIS A 19 -7.24 0.34 12.52
CA HIS A 19 -6.71 0.81 13.79
C HIS A 19 -5.45 1.67 13.59
N ALA A 20 -4.45 1.16 12.86
CA ALA A 20 -3.21 1.86 12.58
C ALA A 20 -3.45 3.21 11.87
N LEU A 21 -4.37 3.24 10.91
CA LEU A 21 -4.74 4.47 10.20
C LEU A 21 -5.35 5.50 11.15
N THR A 22 -6.34 5.09 11.96
CA THR A 22 -7.04 5.99 12.89
C THR A 22 -6.08 6.55 13.93
N THR A 23 -5.29 5.68 14.57
CA THR A 23 -4.31 6.06 15.59
C THR A 23 -3.20 6.93 15.01
N GLY A 24 -2.71 6.60 13.80
CA GLY A 24 -1.70 7.38 13.09
C GLY A 24 -2.14 8.81 12.84
N ILE A 25 -3.35 9.01 12.32
CA ILE A 25 -3.93 10.35 12.10
C ILE A 25 -4.10 11.10 13.44
N GLN A 26 -4.68 10.45 14.45
CA GLN A 26 -4.91 11.06 15.76
C GLN A 26 -3.60 11.47 16.46
N SER A 27 -2.51 10.73 16.22
CA SER A 27 -1.20 11.01 16.82
C SER A 27 -0.58 12.33 16.34
N ARG A 28 -0.99 12.83 15.17
CA ARG A 28 -0.38 13.99 14.48
C ARG A 28 1.14 13.86 14.26
N LYS A 29 1.64 12.63 14.23
CA LYS A 29 3.04 12.31 13.93
C LYS A 29 3.18 11.77 12.50
N PRO A 30 4.33 11.97 11.85
CA PRO A 30 4.66 11.23 10.62
C PRO A 30 4.47 9.73 10.87
N THR A 31 3.62 9.08 10.07
CA THR A 31 3.24 7.68 10.28
C THR A 31 3.45 6.89 8.99
N ILE A 32 4.11 5.73 9.10
CA ILE A 32 4.26 4.74 8.02
C ILE A 32 3.53 3.47 8.45
N ILE A 33 2.70 2.93 7.56
CA ILE A 33 1.99 1.67 7.77
C ILE A 33 2.44 0.72 6.66
N ASN A 34 3.16 -0.34 7.03
CA ASN A 34 3.44 -1.45 6.14
C ASN A 34 2.23 -2.38 6.08
N VAL A 35 1.49 -2.35 4.97
CA VAL A 35 0.30 -3.19 4.75
C VAL A 35 0.72 -4.41 3.96
N VAL A 36 0.62 -5.59 4.57
CA VAL A 36 0.87 -6.85 3.88
C VAL A 36 -0.32 -7.13 2.95
N ILE A 37 -0.02 -7.33 1.66
CA ILE A 37 -1.00 -7.63 0.60
C ILE A 37 -0.58 -8.94 -0.08
N ASP A 38 -1.54 -9.69 -0.61
CA ASP A 38 -1.29 -10.84 -1.46
C ASP A 38 -0.50 -10.41 -2.72
N PRO A 39 0.69 -10.99 -3.01
CA PRO A 39 1.45 -10.68 -4.21
C PRO A 39 0.71 -10.92 -5.53
N ALA A 40 -0.31 -11.79 -5.53
CA ALA A 40 -1.16 -12.06 -6.69
C ALA A 40 -2.33 -11.06 -6.81
N ALA A 41 -2.56 -10.21 -5.82
CA ALA A 41 -3.62 -9.21 -5.87
C ALA A 41 -3.24 -8.04 -6.78
N GLY A 42 -4.04 -7.83 -7.82
CA GLY A 42 -3.89 -6.74 -8.77
C GLY A 42 -3.77 -7.22 -10.21
N THR A 43 -3.93 -6.29 -11.14
CA THR A 43 -3.66 -6.50 -12.55
C THR A 43 -2.67 -5.44 -13.02
N GLU A 44 -1.92 -5.75 -14.07
CA GLU A 44 -1.07 -4.75 -14.73
C GLU A 44 -1.94 -3.55 -15.13
N SER A 45 -1.53 -2.36 -14.71
CA SER A 45 -2.20 -1.09 -14.98
C SER A 45 -3.64 -0.95 -14.46
N GLY A 46 -4.16 -1.90 -13.67
CA GLY A 46 -5.46 -1.81 -13.01
C GLY A 46 -6.60 -1.40 -13.95
N HIS A 47 -7.31 -0.32 -13.64
CA HIS A 47 -8.42 0.16 -14.48
C HIS A 47 -7.99 0.64 -15.88
N ILE A 48 -6.73 1.01 -16.07
CA ILE A 48 -6.21 1.56 -17.32
C ILE A 48 -5.43 0.54 -18.17
N THR A 49 -5.58 -0.76 -17.92
CA THR A 49 -4.98 -1.85 -18.74
C THR A 49 -5.22 -1.66 -20.24
N LYS A 50 -6.34 -1.06 -20.65
CA LYS A 50 -6.63 -0.75 -22.06
C LYS A 50 -5.61 0.18 -22.74
N LEU A 51 -4.81 0.89 -21.95
CA LEU A 51 -3.75 1.80 -22.39
C LEU A 51 -2.37 1.13 -22.40
N ASN A 52 -2.28 -0.16 -22.03
CA ASN A 52 -1.01 -0.87 -22.08
C ASN A 52 -0.45 -0.86 -23.52
N PRO A 53 0.87 -0.66 -23.68
CA PRO A 53 1.50 -0.77 -24.98
C PRO A 53 1.13 -2.09 -25.63
N LYS A 54 0.52 -2.03 -26.81
CA LYS A 54 0.32 -3.23 -27.61
C LYS A 54 1.70 -3.65 -28.07
N GLN A 55 2.10 -4.87 -27.72
CA GLN A 55 3.29 -5.45 -28.33
C GLN A 55 3.07 -5.41 -29.84
N VAL A 56 3.95 -4.72 -30.57
CA VAL A 56 4.01 -4.86 -32.02
C VAL A 56 4.39 -6.32 -32.23
N ALA A 57 3.51 -7.11 -32.85
CA ALA A 57 3.83 -8.49 -33.18
C ALA A 57 5.13 -8.47 -33.99
N GLY A 58 6.20 -9.01 -33.42
CA GLY A 58 7.45 -9.21 -34.15
C GLY A 58 7.14 -10.15 -35.30
N ASN A 59 7.43 -9.69 -36.53
CA ASN A 59 7.36 -10.48 -37.74
C ASN A 59 8.21 -11.75 -37.66
#